data_AF-A0A2R4C658-F1
#
_entry.id   AF-A0A2R4C658-F1
#
_cell.length_a   1.000
_cell.length_b   1.000
_cell.length_c   1.000
_cell.angle_alpha   90.00
_cell.angle_beta   90.00
_cell.angle_gamma   90.00
#
_symmetry.space_group_name_H-M   'P 1'
#
loop_
_entity.id
_entity.type
_entity.pdbx_description
1 polymer ?
#
loop_
_entity_poly.entity_id
_entity_poly.type
_entity_poly.pdbx_seq_one_letter_code
_entity_poly.pdbx_strand_id
1 'polypeptide(L)'
;MARQRWAGVTIQPPPIDIPAISPGFHPHAGMLGARSSLGASLKKLLSLWALLLVALPLHATPGLSHQIAALLHEQHLDGVAWTTLDEAGAAGFSNARTRAPMRLDQRVHVGSVAKTLVAAGILRLVSERRLALDTPVARILPGIRFDNPWEASDPVRLRHLLDHTAGLDDARFWHVFSAKARADGPLALAFPAGSQLLRVRCRPGTRTSYSNLGYTLLGMAIEATTGQRYERYLDTQLLAPLGMRDSTFEFVAQHADSRLAMGHFEHGVPQPAVPSYLRPAGQFTTTAADMGRFARFLMGDGQVDGRDFIDPALLRQMGEPAGTEAANAGLAVGYALGLRKLDRHGRVAKCHGGNGVGFRAMLCLFPAARKAFFYAVNTDSETADYQRIDALFVRALALPPAPPAQPVAVALDIAPWLGVYVPSPNRFDTMLLADTLFSFVRLTSDGGGIQLRPFQGKTVALTQVGSGLLQAPDKTLPSHALVASAAGTRLLTNGTQTYQQVPLARMVGLWTSAGAGVLGLVVVLVRGSARLAAWRLSRRDPLLAPYAGALALLLPLPLFYRQPLLQLGDMTAASVLLATVTALLPVALCSGLAVSLRRKQLGADTIAMLAVLQAALLLATWGLLPLRLWV
;
A
#
# COMPACT_ATOMS: atom_id res chain seq x y z
N MET A 1 11.08 18.69 39.68
CA MET A 1 11.16 17.52 40.59
C MET A 1 9.75 17.00 40.83
N ALA A 2 9.40 15.84 40.26
CA ALA A 2 8.35 14.94 40.72
C ALA A 2 8.43 13.67 39.85
N ARG A 3 9.12 12.64 40.37
CA ARG A 3 9.15 11.28 39.82
C ARG A 3 7.97 10.53 40.43
N GLN A 4 7.11 9.90 39.63
CA GLN A 4 6.23 8.85 40.12
C GLN A 4 6.55 7.53 39.41
N ARG A 5 6.79 6.52 40.26
CA ARG A 5 7.22 5.16 39.95
C ARG A 5 6.02 4.35 39.47
N TRP A 6 6.19 3.61 38.38
CA TRP A 6 5.30 2.52 38.01
C TRP A 6 5.78 1.26 38.73
N ALA A 7 4.99 0.78 39.70
CA ALA A 7 5.17 -0.52 40.34
C ALA A 7 4.25 -1.55 39.65
N GLY A 8 4.76 -2.77 39.54
CA GLY A 8 4.25 -3.83 38.69
C GLY A 8 2.87 -4.39 39.03
N VAL A 9 2.24 -4.93 38.00
CA VAL A 9 1.10 -5.85 38.10
C VAL A 9 1.44 -7.08 37.27
N THR A 10 1.61 -8.20 37.97
CA THR A 10 1.81 -9.55 37.43
C THR A 10 0.44 -10.09 37.01
N ILE A 11 0.28 -10.52 35.75
CA ILE A 11 -0.95 -11.16 35.27
C ILE A 11 -0.65 -12.64 35.03
N GLN A 12 -1.26 -13.52 35.82
CA GLN A 12 -1.31 -14.96 35.56
C GLN A 12 -2.46 -15.29 34.58
N PRO A 13 -2.27 -16.22 33.64
CA PRO A 13 -3.35 -16.70 32.77
C PRO A 13 -4.25 -17.75 33.47
N PRO A 14 -5.54 -17.84 33.10
CA PRO A 14 -6.46 -18.83 33.65
C PRO A 14 -6.26 -20.23 33.01
N PRO A 15 -6.70 -21.32 33.68
CA PRO A 15 -6.48 -22.69 33.23
C PRO A 15 -7.41 -23.09 32.08
N ILE A 16 -6.90 -23.93 31.19
CA ILE A 16 -7.61 -24.54 30.06
C ILE A 16 -7.98 -25.97 30.46
N ASP A 17 -9.28 -26.26 30.59
CA ASP A 17 -9.80 -27.61 30.77
C ASP A 17 -9.92 -28.32 29.42
N ILE A 18 -9.26 -29.48 29.30
CA ILE A 18 -9.34 -30.39 28.15
C ILE A 18 -10.09 -31.65 28.62
N PRO A 19 -11.25 -32.01 28.06
CA PRO A 19 -11.89 -33.27 28.40
C PRO A 19 -11.24 -34.46 27.66
N ALA A 20 -10.95 -35.49 28.44
CA ALA A 20 -10.35 -36.75 28.03
C ALA A 20 -11.30 -37.63 27.20
N ILE A 21 -10.80 -38.19 26.10
CA ILE A 21 -11.46 -39.21 25.29
C ILE A 21 -10.98 -40.58 25.80
N SER A 22 -11.91 -41.41 26.29
CA SER A 22 -11.67 -42.83 26.55
C SER A 22 -12.13 -43.70 25.37
N PRO A 23 -11.39 -44.73 24.97
CA PRO A 23 -11.82 -45.66 23.93
C PRO A 23 -12.34 -46.96 24.53
N GLY A 24 -13.37 -47.52 23.93
CA GLY A 24 -13.73 -48.92 24.16
C GLY A 24 -15.01 -49.27 23.44
N PHE A 25 -14.94 -50.15 22.44
CA PHE A 25 -15.83 -51.29 22.30
C PHE A 25 -15.35 -52.21 21.17
N HIS A 26 -15.15 -53.48 21.51
CA HIS A 26 -14.89 -54.59 20.60
C HIS A 26 -16.20 -55.08 19.93
N PRO A 27 -16.12 -55.74 18.76
CA PRO A 27 -17.29 -56.23 18.03
C PRO A 27 -17.58 -57.69 18.35
N HIS A 28 -18.85 -58.12 18.31
CA HIS A 28 -19.19 -59.49 17.92
C HIS A 28 -20.59 -59.61 17.32
N ALA A 29 -20.63 -60.45 16.29
CA ALA A 29 -21.74 -60.78 15.41
C ALA A 29 -22.79 -61.69 16.05
N GLY A 30 -24.01 -61.65 15.53
CA GLY A 30 -25.07 -62.61 15.81
C GLY A 30 -26.25 -62.46 14.84
N MET A 31 -26.49 -63.49 14.06
CA MET A 31 -27.34 -63.56 12.87
C MET A 31 -28.76 -64.07 13.19
N LEU A 32 -29.68 -63.88 12.23
CA LEU A 32 -30.94 -64.61 11.95
C LEU A 32 -32.26 -64.09 12.56
N GLY A 33 -33.30 -63.95 11.71
CA GLY A 33 -34.70 -64.06 12.14
C GLY A 33 -35.77 -63.23 11.41
N ALA A 34 -35.98 -63.51 10.12
CA ALA A 34 -37.22 -63.38 9.33
C ALA A 34 -38.51 -62.67 9.86
N ARG A 35 -39.01 -61.79 8.98
CA ARG A 35 -40.42 -61.58 8.51
C ARG A 35 -41.38 -60.58 9.20
N SER A 36 -41.93 -59.75 8.30
CA SER A 36 -43.28 -59.14 8.24
C SER A 36 -43.68 -58.04 9.23
N SER A 37 -43.70 -56.78 8.76
CA SER A 37 -44.92 -55.96 8.61
C SER A 37 -44.60 -54.56 8.06
N LEU A 38 -44.46 -54.43 6.73
CA LEU A 38 -44.56 -53.13 6.05
C LEU A 38 -46.05 -52.80 5.88
N GLY A 39 -46.54 -51.73 6.51
CA GLY A 39 -47.90 -51.25 6.20
C GLY A 39 -48.43 -50.10 7.06
N ALA A 40 -48.00 -49.95 8.32
CA ALA A 40 -48.65 -49.00 9.24
C ALA A 40 -47.81 -47.79 9.67
N SER A 41 -46.47 -47.81 9.50
CA SER A 41 -45.59 -46.74 10.01
C SER A 41 -45.31 -45.59 9.04
N LEU A 42 -45.69 -45.69 7.76
CA LEU A 42 -45.38 -44.64 6.77
C LEU A 42 -46.35 -43.45 6.82
N LYS A 43 -47.60 -43.65 7.28
CA LYS A 43 -48.59 -42.57 7.39
C LYS A 43 -48.39 -41.67 8.61
N LYS A 44 -47.80 -42.17 9.71
CA LYS A 44 -47.43 -41.36 10.89
C LYS A 44 -46.15 -40.56 10.69
N LEU A 45 -45.24 -41.02 9.82
CA LEU A 45 -44.02 -40.29 9.45
C LEU A 45 -44.31 -39.12 8.51
N LEU A 46 -45.29 -39.23 7.61
CA LEU A 46 -45.66 -38.13 6.70
C LEU A 46 -46.41 -36.98 7.38
N SER A 47 -47.16 -37.24 8.47
CA SER A 47 -47.81 -36.19 9.26
C SER A 47 -46.85 -35.38 10.14
N LEU A 48 -45.66 -35.92 10.47
CA LEU A 48 -44.62 -35.21 11.24
C LEU A 48 -43.76 -34.29 10.36
N TRP A 49 -43.68 -34.55 9.04
CA TRP A 49 -43.01 -33.65 8.09
C TRP A 49 -43.89 -32.47 7.66
N ALA A 50 -45.21 -32.63 7.65
CA ALA A 50 -46.14 -31.53 7.33
C ALA A 50 -46.24 -30.45 8.43
N LEU A 51 -45.86 -30.78 9.67
CA LEU A 51 -45.81 -29.84 10.81
C LEU A 51 -44.42 -29.24 11.05
N LEU A 52 -43.39 -29.66 10.31
CA LEU A 52 -42.06 -29.01 10.27
C LEU A 52 -41.92 -27.99 9.13
N LEU A 53 -43.04 -27.62 8.50
CA LEU A 53 -43.20 -26.37 7.74
C LEU A 53 -43.59 -25.21 8.69
N VAL A 54 -43.05 -25.21 9.91
CA VAL A 54 -42.99 -23.99 10.72
C VAL A 54 -42.09 -23.05 9.94
N ALA A 55 -42.69 -21.94 9.50
CA ALA A 55 -42.04 -20.78 8.89
C ALA A 55 -40.57 -20.68 9.29
N LEU A 56 -39.66 -21.11 8.39
CA LEU A 56 -38.32 -20.56 8.40
C LEU A 56 -38.53 -19.05 8.39
N PRO A 57 -38.09 -18.29 9.40
CA PRO A 57 -38.07 -16.86 9.26
C PRO A 57 -37.28 -16.63 7.98
N LEU A 58 -37.91 -16.01 6.99
CA LEU A 58 -37.19 -15.24 5.99
C LEU A 58 -36.34 -14.30 6.83
N HIS A 59 -35.13 -14.72 7.18
CA HIS A 59 -34.18 -13.87 7.87
C HIS A 59 -33.92 -12.78 6.86
N ALA A 60 -34.60 -11.65 7.05
CA ALA A 60 -34.35 -10.46 6.27
C ALA A 60 -32.84 -10.27 6.30
N THR A 61 -32.22 -10.22 5.12
CA THR A 61 -30.79 -9.95 5.01
C THR A 61 -30.49 -8.73 5.87
N PRO A 62 -29.58 -8.82 6.85
CA PRO A 62 -29.34 -7.73 7.78
C PRO A 62 -29.05 -6.45 7.01
N GLY A 63 -29.59 -5.32 7.46
CA GLY A 63 -29.31 -4.02 6.82
C GLY A 63 -27.81 -3.73 6.77
N LEU A 64 -27.38 -2.86 5.83
CA LEU A 64 -25.96 -2.58 5.58
C LEU A 64 -25.20 -2.22 6.87
N SER A 65 -25.78 -1.38 7.74
CA SER A 65 -25.20 -1.01 9.04
C SER A 65 -24.88 -2.21 9.94
N HIS A 66 -25.74 -3.23 9.97
CA HIS A 66 -25.50 -4.44 10.76
C HIS A 66 -24.37 -5.29 10.17
N GLN A 67 -24.34 -5.45 8.84
CA GLN A 67 -23.25 -6.16 8.16
C GLN A 67 -21.90 -5.46 8.34
N ILE A 68 -21.88 -4.13 8.31
CA ILE A 68 -20.68 -3.33 8.60
C ILE A 68 -20.21 -3.55 10.04
N ALA A 69 -21.11 -3.49 11.03
CA ALA A 69 -20.74 -3.72 12.43
C ALA A 69 -20.15 -5.12 12.66
N ALA A 70 -20.70 -6.16 12.02
CA ALA A 70 -20.15 -7.50 12.04
C ALA A 70 -18.75 -7.56 11.41
N LEU A 71 -18.55 -6.94 10.25
CA LEU A 71 -17.23 -6.88 9.61
C LEU A 71 -16.20 -6.14 10.45
N LEU A 72 -16.56 -5.05 11.15
CA LEU A 72 -15.64 -4.37 12.06
C LEU A 72 -15.13 -5.33 13.13
N HIS A 73 -16.02 -6.11 13.73
CA HIS A 73 -15.65 -7.10 14.74
C HIS A 73 -14.78 -8.22 14.16
N GLU A 74 -15.18 -8.81 13.02
CA GLU A 74 -14.43 -9.88 12.36
C GLU A 74 -13.04 -9.46 11.87
N GLN A 75 -12.85 -8.18 11.55
CA GLN A 75 -11.60 -7.65 11.04
C GLN A 75 -10.80 -6.87 12.10
N HIS A 76 -11.25 -6.89 13.36
CA HIS A 76 -10.63 -6.18 14.48
C HIS A 76 -10.41 -4.68 14.20
N LEU A 77 -11.42 -4.03 13.61
CA LEU A 77 -11.44 -2.60 13.32
C LEU A 77 -12.30 -1.85 14.36
N ASP A 78 -11.86 -0.66 14.76
CA ASP A 78 -12.46 0.07 15.89
C ASP A 78 -13.76 0.76 15.50
N GLY A 79 -13.78 1.48 14.38
CA GLY A 79 -14.93 2.24 13.92
C GLY A 79 -14.86 2.67 12.46
N VAL A 80 -16.00 3.07 11.92
CA VAL A 80 -16.16 3.47 10.52
C VAL A 80 -17.23 4.54 10.34
N ALA A 81 -16.97 5.49 9.45
CA ALA A 81 -17.96 6.42 8.91
C ALA A 81 -18.06 6.21 7.39
N TRP A 82 -19.28 6.20 6.83
CA TRP A 82 -19.49 5.82 5.43
C TRP A 82 -20.75 6.45 4.79
N THR A 83 -20.80 6.43 3.46
CA THR A 83 -22.00 6.79 2.65
C THR A 83 -22.04 6.03 1.33
N THR A 84 -23.25 5.75 0.82
CA THR A 84 -23.53 5.21 -0.54
C THR A 84 -24.29 6.20 -1.43
N LEU A 85 -24.22 7.51 -1.10
CA LEU A 85 -25.08 8.60 -1.60
C LEU A 85 -26.52 8.54 -1.11
N ASP A 86 -27.16 7.38 -1.16
CA ASP A 86 -28.56 7.21 -0.76
C ASP A 86 -28.72 7.09 0.76
N GLU A 87 -27.72 6.51 1.42
CA GLU A 87 -27.64 6.38 2.87
C GLU A 87 -26.25 6.77 3.38
N ALA A 88 -26.18 7.13 4.66
CA ALA A 88 -24.94 7.37 5.39
C ALA A 88 -25.03 6.71 6.75
N GLY A 89 -23.89 6.27 7.27
CA GLY A 89 -23.85 5.52 8.51
C GLY A 89 -22.52 5.67 9.24
N ALA A 90 -22.56 5.30 10.51
CA ALA A 90 -21.40 5.20 11.37
C ALA A 90 -21.56 4.00 12.29
N ALA A 91 -20.46 3.29 12.58
CA ALA A 91 -20.46 2.13 13.47
C ALA A 91 -19.15 2.02 14.23
N GLY A 92 -19.17 1.31 15.37
CA GLY A 92 -18.01 1.12 16.23
C GLY A 92 -17.68 2.36 17.08
N PHE A 93 -16.40 2.56 17.38
CA PHE A 93 -15.91 3.58 18.29
C PHE A 93 -15.08 4.64 17.56
N SER A 94 -15.35 5.91 17.84
CA SER A 94 -14.48 7.04 17.44
C SER A 94 -13.20 7.08 18.27
N ASN A 95 -13.19 6.43 19.44
CA ASN A 95 -12.02 6.24 20.29
C ASN A 95 -12.15 4.92 21.06
N ALA A 96 -11.29 3.95 20.75
CA ALA A 96 -11.34 2.61 21.32
C ALA A 96 -11.08 2.62 22.84
N ARG A 97 -10.17 3.50 23.30
CA ARG A 97 -9.81 3.61 24.72
C ARG A 97 -10.94 4.14 25.58
N THR A 98 -11.65 5.18 25.12
CA THR A 98 -12.78 5.75 25.87
C THR A 98 -14.11 5.07 25.54
N ARG A 99 -14.14 4.21 24.53
CA ARG A 99 -15.35 3.60 23.95
C ARG A 99 -16.38 4.64 23.50
N ALA A 100 -15.94 5.84 23.13
CA ALA A 100 -16.82 6.85 22.56
C ALA A 100 -17.37 6.34 21.22
N PRO A 101 -18.70 6.40 20.98
CA PRO A 101 -19.28 5.87 19.76
C PRO A 101 -18.81 6.67 18.53
N MET A 102 -18.68 5.99 17.39
CA MET A 102 -18.53 6.65 16.09
C MET A 102 -19.89 7.24 15.68
N ARG A 103 -19.91 8.52 15.28
CA ARG A 103 -21.14 9.25 14.91
C ARG A 103 -21.15 9.65 13.44
N LEU A 104 -22.33 9.97 12.91
CA LEU A 104 -22.51 10.42 11.53
C LEU A 104 -21.75 11.72 11.21
N ASP A 105 -21.66 12.62 12.19
CA ASP A 105 -20.97 13.91 12.09
C ASP A 105 -19.48 13.82 12.46
N GLN A 106 -18.96 12.60 12.69
CA GLN A 106 -17.56 12.41 13.05
C GLN A 106 -16.67 12.79 11.87
N ARG A 107 -15.66 13.60 12.15
CA ARG A 107 -14.57 13.90 11.23
C ARG A 107 -13.52 12.79 11.24
N VAL A 108 -13.00 12.49 10.07
CA VAL A 108 -12.04 11.42 9.81
C VAL A 108 -10.92 11.91 8.90
N HIS A 109 -9.74 11.32 9.05
CA HIS A 109 -8.69 11.44 8.04
C HIS A 109 -8.86 10.37 6.99
N VAL A 110 -8.50 10.70 5.74
CA VAL A 110 -8.71 9.81 4.60
C VAL A 110 -7.44 9.45 3.85
N GLY A 111 -6.27 9.91 4.33
CA GLY A 111 -5.00 9.66 3.68
C GLY A 111 -5.03 10.03 2.20
N SER A 112 -4.50 9.14 1.35
CA SER A 112 -4.36 9.43 -0.08
C SER A 112 -5.65 9.65 -0.88
N VAL A 113 -6.85 9.46 -0.33
CA VAL A 113 -8.08 9.96 -0.99
C VAL A 113 -8.02 11.48 -1.20
N ALA A 114 -7.27 12.20 -0.36
CA ALA A 114 -6.99 13.64 -0.52
C ALA A 114 -6.48 14.02 -1.94
N LYS A 115 -5.77 13.10 -2.61
CA LYS A 115 -5.26 13.30 -3.97
C LYS A 115 -6.36 13.57 -4.98
N THR A 116 -7.50 12.90 -4.86
CA THR A 116 -8.64 13.14 -5.76
C THR A 116 -9.16 14.58 -5.63
N LEU A 117 -9.14 15.14 -4.42
CA LEU A 117 -9.56 16.52 -4.18
C LEU A 117 -8.51 17.54 -4.64
N VAL A 118 -7.22 17.28 -4.40
CA VAL A 118 -6.13 18.11 -4.95
C VAL A 118 -6.16 18.11 -6.48
N ALA A 119 -6.41 16.95 -7.10
CA ALA A 119 -6.60 16.85 -8.54
C ALA A 119 -7.77 17.71 -9.02
N ALA A 120 -8.94 17.64 -8.36
CA ALA A 120 -10.09 18.50 -8.68
C ALA A 120 -9.74 20.00 -8.56
N GLY A 121 -8.98 20.40 -7.54
CA GLY A 121 -8.50 21.78 -7.40
C GLY A 121 -7.59 22.23 -8.56
N ILE A 122 -6.70 21.37 -9.03
CA ILE A 122 -5.89 21.63 -10.22
C ILE A 122 -6.77 21.73 -11.47
N LEU A 123 -7.73 20.81 -11.66
CA LEU A 123 -8.63 20.82 -12.82
C LEU A 123 -9.52 22.07 -12.83
N ARG A 124 -9.88 22.61 -11.66
CA ARG A 124 -10.54 23.91 -11.54
C ARG A 124 -9.65 25.06 -12.04
N LEU A 125 -8.39 25.11 -11.63
CA LEU A 125 -7.43 26.09 -12.16
C LEU A 125 -7.20 25.95 -13.67
N VAL A 126 -7.27 24.72 -14.22
CA VAL A 126 -7.23 24.48 -15.66
C VAL A 126 -8.49 25.00 -16.36
N SER A 127 -9.65 24.79 -15.76
CA SER A 127 -10.95 25.30 -16.28
C SER A 127 -10.98 26.83 -16.26
N GLU A 128 -10.37 27.46 -15.24
CA GLU A 128 -10.13 28.90 -15.15
C GLU A 128 -9.03 29.41 -16.12
N ARG A 129 -8.41 28.53 -16.92
CA ARG A 129 -7.29 28.81 -17.83
C ARG A 129 -6.05 29.42 -17.16
N ARG A 130 -5.89 29.20 -15.85
CA ARG A 130 -4.74 29.65 -15.07
C ARG A 130 -3.60 28.63 -15.10
N LEU A 131 -3.93 27.38 -15.37
CA LEU A 131 -3.01 26.28 -15.62
C LEU A 131 -3.39 25.56 -16.91
N ALA A 132 -2.46 24.79 -17.45
CA ALA A 132 -2.74 23.80 -18.47
C ALA A 132 -2.08 22.48 -18.08
N LEU A 133 -2.75 21.36 -18.37
CA LEU A 133 -2.28 20.02 -18.01
C LEU A 133 -0.91 19.71 -18.61
N ASP A 134 -0.64 20.21 -19.81
CA ASP A 134 0.59 19.92 -20.52
C ASP A 134 1.69 20.97 -20.26
N THR A 135 1.49 21.92 -19.34
CA THR A 135 2.54 22.86 -18.93
C THR A 135 3.67 22.12 -18.20
N PRO A 136 4.94 22.29 -18.61
CA PRO A 136 6.09 21.79 -17.85
C PRO A 136 6.13 22.36 -16.43
N VAL A 137 6.34 21.50 -15.43
CA VAL A 137 6.33 21.88 -14.01
C VAL A 137 7.41 22.92 -13.70
N ALA A 138 8.57 22.82 -14.34
CA ALA A 138 9.67 23.79 -14.18
C ALA A 138 9.27 25.24 -14.55
N ARG A 139 8.24 25.44 -15.38
CA ARG A 139 7.71 26.79 -15.67
C ARG A 139 6.86 27.36 -14.55
N ILE A 140 6.20 26.50 -13.77
CA ILE A 140 5.36 26.87 -12.63
C ILE A 140 6.21 27.01 -11.36
N LEU A 141 7.20 26.12 -11.20
CA LEU A 141 8.05 26.00 -10.04
C LEU A 141 9.54 26.10 -10.44
N PRO A 142 10.07 27.28 -10.81
CA PRO A 142 11.43 27.41 -11.34
C PRO A 142 12.54 27.07 -10.33
N GLY A 143 12.23 27.06 -9.03
CA GLY A 143 13.16 26.62 -7.98
C GLY A 143 13.28 25.10 -7.85
N ILE A 144 12.41 24.33 -8.52
CA ILE A 144 12.42 22.87 -8.48
C ILE A 144 13.18 22.33 -9.70
N ARG A 145 14.19 21.50 -9.45
CA ARG A 145 15.00 20.86 -10.49
C ARG A 145 14.75 19.36 -10.50
N PHE A 146 14.39 18.85 -11.67
CA PHE A 146 14.29 17.41 -11.92
C PHE A 146 15.60 16.91 -12.50
N ASP A 147 16.08 15.77 -12.01
CA ASP A 147 17.11 14.99 -12.71
C ASP A 147 16.39 14.13 -13.76
N ASN A 148 16.18 14.71 -14.94
CA ASN A 148 15.40 14.13 -16.03
C ASN A 148 16.25 13.92 -17.29
N PRO A 149 16.66 12.69 -17.59
CA PRO A 149 17.39 12.36 -18.83
C PRO A 149 16.61 12.69 -20.11
N TRP A 150 15.28 12.85 -20.03
CA TRP A 150 14.40 13.12 -21.16
C TRP A 150 13.93 14.58 -21.22
N GLU A 151 14.52 15.51 -20.46
CA GLU A 151 13.99 16.88 -20.29
C GLU A 151 13.76 17.62 -21.62
N ALA A 152 14.63 17.40 -22.62
CA ALA A 152 14.53 18.08 -23.91
C ALA A 152 13.29 17.66 -24.72
N SER A 153 12.87 16.39 -24.64
CA SER A 153 11.75 15.84 -25.42
C SER A 153 10.48 15.69 -24.58
N ASP A 154 10.64 15.26 -23.33
CA ASP A 154 9.57 14.87 -22.41
C ASP A 154 9.85 15.46 -21.02
N PRO A 155 9.71 16.79 -20.86
CA PRO A 155 9.79 17.40 -19.55
C PRO A 155 8.67 16.88 -18.64
N VAL A 156 8.87 16.94 -17.33
CA VAL A 156 7.79 16.63 -16.37
C VAL A 156 6.70 17.70 -16.48
N ARG A 157 5.47 17.31 -16.84
CA ARG A 157 4.30 18.19 -17.01
C ARG A 157 3.33 18.01 -15.83
N LEU A 158 2.44 18.98 -15.65
CA LEU A 158 1.43 18.95 -14.58
C LEU A 158 0.55 17.68 -14.64
N ARG A 159 0.17 17.27 -15.85
CA ARG A 159 -0.48 15.98 -16.15
C ARG A 159 0.27 14.79 -15.57
N HIS A 160 1.58 14.75 -15.75
CA HIS A 160 2.39 13.62 -15.31
C HIS A 160 2.40 13.46 -13.79
N LEU A 161 2.29 14.57 -13.05
CA LEU A 161 2.14 14.53 -11.60
C LEU A 161 0.76 14.00 -11.19
N LEU A 162 -0.30 14.50 -11.85
CA LEU A 162 -1.68 14.07 -11.60
C LEU A 162 -1.90 12.58 -11.89
N ASP A 163 -1.31 12.07 -12.97
CA ASP A 163 -1.50 10.70 -13.46
C ASP A 163 -0.54 9.70 -12.80
N HIS A 164 0.35 10.16 -11.92
CA HIS A 164 1.47 9.38 -11.42
C HIS A 164 2.34 8.81 -12.56
N THR A 165 2.60 9.57 -13.61
CA THR A 165 3.43 9.14 -14.77
C THR A 165 4.69 9.97 -14.95
N ALA A 166 5.05 10.81 -13.97
CA ALA A 166 6.26 11.62 -14.00
C ALA A 166 7.56 10.82 -13.84
N GLY A 167 7.48 9.53 -13.49
CA GLY A 167 8.65 8.69 -13.22
C GLY A 167 9.39 9.01 -11.93
N LEU A 168 8.75 9.77 -11.02
CA LEU A 168 9.30 10.14 -9.72
C LEU A 168 9.20 8.98 -8.73
N ASP A 169 10.13 8.96 -7.78
CA ASP A 169 10.09 8.09 -6.61
C ASP A 169 8.98 8.52 -5.64
N ASP A 170 8.63 7.63 -4.71
CA ASP A 170 7.71 7.96 -3.62
C ASP A 170 8.44 8.56 -2.39
N ALA A 171 7.73 8.73 -1.28
CA ALA A 171 8.21 9.35 -0.05
C ALA A 171 9.41 8.61 0.59
N ARG A 172 10.33 9.37 1.21
CA ARG A 172 11.33 8.83 2.15
C ARG A 172 10.75 8.66 3.56
N PHE A 173 11.39 7.85 4.39
CA PHE A 173 10.97 7.65 5.79
C PHE A 173 10.80 8.97 6.54
N TRP A 174 11.73 9.92 6.41
CA TRP A 174 11.67 11.21 7.10
C TRP A 174 10.51 12.12 6.65
N HIS A 175 9.93 11.90 5.46
CA HIS A 175 8.75 12.63 5.03
C HIS A 175 7.48 12.21 5.78
N VAL A 176 7.42 10.94 6.19
CA VAL A 176 6.23 10.29 6.77
C VAL A 176 6.37 10.11 8.28
N PHE A 177 7.56 9.72 8.75
CA PHE A 177 7.90 9.44 10.13
C PHE A 177 8.94 10.45 10.62
N SER A 178 8.49 11.69 10.83
CA SER A 178 9.29 12.70 11.50
C SER A 178 8.45 13.47 12.51
N ALA A 179 8.99 13.65 13.72
CA ALA A 179 8.42 14.52 14.73
C ALA A 179 8.70 16.01 14.46
N LYS A 180 9.45 16.34 13.40
CA LYS A 180 9.85 17.70 13.03
C LYS A 180 8.91 18.35 12.00
N ALA A 181 8.02 17.57 11.40
CA ALA A 181 7.00 18.11 10.50
C ALA A 181 6.12 19.13 11.23
N ARG A 182 5.81 20.24 10.56
CA ARG A 182 5.00 21.33 11.11
C ARG A 182 3.66 21.42 10.38
N ALA A 183 2.59 21.66 11.14
CA ALA A 183 1.23 21.80 10.63
C ALA A 183 1.10 22.93 9.58
N ASP A 184 1.92 23.98 9.71
CA ASP A 184 1.92 25.20 8.92
C ASP A 184 3.23 25.41 8.12
N GLY A 185 4.11 24.40 8.08
CA GLY A 185 5.42 24.52 7.44
C GLY A 185 5.33 24.69 5.91
N PRO A 186 6.20 25.48 5.26
CA PRO A 186 6.24 25.59 3.81
C PRO A 186 6.39 24.22 3.13
N LEU A 187 5.66 23.98 2.04
CA LEU A 187 5.76 22.71 1.28
C LEU A 187 7.17 22.47 0.72
N ALA A 188 7.93 23.54 0.46
CA ALA A 188 9.32 23.46 0.00
C ALA A 188 10.25 22.69 0.98
N LEU A 189 9.87 22.54 2.25
CA LEU A 189 10.63 21.72 3.21
C LEU A 189 10.65 20.22 2.85
N ALA A 190 9.72 19.76 2.01
CA ALA A 190 9.75 18.41 1.45
C ALA A 190 10.81 18.24 0.34
N PHE A 191 11.45 19.32 -0.12
CA PHE A 191 12.45 19.28 -1.19
C PHE A 191 13.73 20.05 -0.80
N PRO A 192 14.54 19.50 0.13
CA PRO A 192 15.80 20.13 0.52
C PRO A 192 16.71 20.33 -0.69
N ALA A 193 17.37 21.49 -0.76
CA ALA A 193 18.30 21.82 -1.83
C ALA A 193 19.43 20.78 -1.92
N GLY A 194 19.79 20.39 -3.14
CA GLY A 194 20.84 19.38 -3.40
C GLY A 194 20.42 17.93 -3.13
N SER A 195 19.16 17.68 -2.76
CA SER A 195 18.65 16.31 -2.63
C SER A 195 18.45 15.63 -3.99
N GLN A 196 18.60 14.31 -4.03
CA GLN A 196 18.37 13.48 -5.23
C GLN A 196 16.93 12.94 -5.33
N LEU A 197 15.97 13.59 -4.64
CA LEU A 197 14.59 13.11 -4.51
C LEU A 197 13.81 13.11 -5.82
N LEU A 198 14.12 14.05 -6.72
CA LEU A 198 13.38 14.29 -7.96
C LEU A 198 14.08 13.69 -9.19
N ARG A 199 14.67 12.50 -9.01
CA ARG A 199 15.20 11.70 -10.11
C ARG A 199 14.07 11.06 -10.90
N VAL A 200 14.03 11.29 -12.21
CA VAL A 200 13.06 10.70 -13.13
C VAL A 200 13.61 9.35 -13.61
N ARG A 201 12.88 8.27 -13.31
CA ARG A 201 13.32 6.88 -13.46
C ARG A 201 12.76 6.18 -14.69
N CYS A 202 11.75 6.76 -15.30
CA CYS A 202 11.20 6.36 -16.59
C CYS A 202 10.75 7.61 -17.35
N ARG A 203 10.76 7.54 -18.68
CA ARG A 203 10.33 8.63 -19.56
C ARG A 203 8.95 9.15 -19.13
N PRO A 204 8.78 10.44 -18.81
CA PRO A 204 7.50 10.96 -18.34
C PRO A 204 6.34 10.63 -19.29
N GLY A 205 5.19 10.28 -18.72
CA GLY A 205 4.00 9.85 -19.46
C GLY A 205 3.95 8.37 -19.83
N THR A 206 5.08 7.65 -19.83
CA THR A 206 5.12 6.27 -20.36
C THR A 206 4.67 5.19 -19.38
N ARG A 207 4.94 5.35 -18.08
CA ARG A 207 4.65 4.34 -17.05
C ARG A 207 4.13 4.99 -15.78
N THR A 208 3.28 4.26 -15.06
CA THR A 208 2.86 4.65 -13.72
C THR A 208 4.01 4.45 -12.72
N SER A 209 4.27 5.48 -11.93
CA SER A 209 5.17 5.56 -10.77
C SER A 209 4.47 6.38 -9.70
N TYR A 210 3.81 5.70 -8.76
CA TYR A 210 3.06 6.36 -7.69
C TYR A 210 4.01 7.23 -6.85
N SER A 211 3.64 8.50 -6.66
CA SER A 211 4.52 9.47 -6.00
C SER A 211 3.72 10.44 -5.14
N ASN A 212 3.92 10.38 -3.82
CA ASN A 212 3.45 11.40 -2.91
C ASN A 212 4.20 12.73 -3.12
N LEU A 213 5.49 12.68 -3.50
CA LEU A 213 6.27 13.87 -3.87
C LEU A 213 5.60 14.62 -5.02
N GLY A 214 5.13 13.91 -6.05
CA GLY A 214 4.42 14.50 -7.18
C GLY A 214 3.15 15.27 -6.78
N TYR A 215 2.38 14.76 -5.82
CA TYR A 215 1.19 15.48 -5.32
C TYR A 215 1.54 16.66 -4.42
N THR A 216 2.65 16.60 -3.68
CA THR A 216 3.15 17.77 -2.95
C THR A 216 3.57 18.89 -3.92
N LEU A 217 4.17 18.55 -5.06
CA LEU A 217 4.46 19.51 -6.13
C LEU A 217 3.18 20.10 -6.74
N LEU A 218 2.07 19.35 -6.84
CA LEU A 218 0.77 19.90 -7.23
C LEU A 218 0.25 20.92 -6.22
N GLY A 219 0.42 20.67 -4.91
CA GLY A 219 0.14 21.66 -3.87
C GLY A 219 0.95 22.94 -4.07
N MET A 220 2.27 22.81 -4.30
CA MET A 220 3.13 23.96 -4.60
C MET A 220 2.71 24.69 -5.89
N ALA A 221 2.24 23.97 -6.91
CA ALA A 221 1.75 24.58 -8.14
C ALA A 221 0.48 25.41 -7.89
N ILE A 222 -0.43 24.97 -7.01
CA ILE A 222 -1.56 25.79 -6.54
C ILE A 222 -1.04 27.06 -5.86
N GLU A 223 -0.06 26.95 -4.97
CA GLU A 223 0.50 28.10 -4.25
C GLU A 223 1.13 29.12 -5.19
N ALA A 224 1.96 28.66 -6.13
CA ALA A 224 2.61 29.50 -7.13
C ALA A 224 1.61 30.20 -8.06
N THR A 225 0.51 29.53 -8.42
CA THR A 225 -0.50 30.07 -9.35
C THR A 225 -1.45 31.05 -8.66
N THR A 226 -1.72 30.86 -7.37
CA THR A 226 -2.77 31.57 -6.65
C THR A 226 -2.27 32.62 -5.68
N GLY A 227 -0.98 32.56 -5.30
CA GLY A 227 -0.42 33.38 -4.23
C GLY A 227 -0.96 33.02 -2.84
N GLN A 228 -1.74 31.94 -2.71
CA GLN A 228 -2.36 31.49 -1.48
C GLN A 228 -1.83 30.12 -1.11
N ARG A 229 -1.75 29.82 0.19
CA ARG A 229 -1.53 28.46 0.67
C ARG A 229 -2.54 27.50 0.06
N TYR A 230 -2.09 26.33 -0.37
CA TYR A 230 -2.95 25.38 -1.09
C TYR A 230 -4.16 24.96 -0.23
N GLU A 231 -4.01 24.87 1.09
CA GLU A 231 -5.12 24.54 1.99
C GLU A 231 -6.20 25.62 1.94
N ARG A 232 -5.79 26.89 2.05
CA ARG A 232 -6.73 28.03 2.03
C ARG A 232 -7.42 28.15 0.69
N TYR A 233 -6.67 27.97 -0.40
CA TYR A 233 -7.26 27.96 -1.74
C TYR A 233 -8.29 26.83 -1.87
N LEU A 234 -7.93 25.58 -1.56
CA LEU A 234 -8.85 24.46 -1.74
C LEU A 234 -10.06 24.56 -0.80
N ASP A 235 -9.89 24.96 0.45
CA ASP A 235 -11.01 25.12 1.38
C ASP A 235 -12.00 26.18 0.89
N THR A 236 -11.51 27.34 0.43
CA THR A 236 -12.38 28.46 0.01
C THR A 236 -12.91 28.33 -1.41
N GLN A 237 -12.14 27.75 -2.32
CA GLN A 237 -12.42 27.74 -3.75
C GLN A 237 -12.91 26.39 -4.25
N LEU A 238 -12.68 25.29 -3.53
CA LEU A 238 -13.19 23.97 -3.89
C LEU A 238 -14.24 23.48 -2.89
N LEU A 239 -13.89 23.38 -1.59
CA LEU A 239 -14.76 22.75 -0.60
C LEU A 239 -16.01 23.57 -0.29
N ALA A 240 -15.85 24.88 -0.02
CA ALA A 240 -16.96 25.74 0.34
C ALA A 240 -18.04 25.84 -0.77
N PRO A 241 -17.71 26.04 -2.06
CA PRO A 241 -18.69 26.00 -3.14
C PRO A 241 -19.41 24.65 -3.29
N LEU A 242 -18.71 23.54 -3.04
CA LEU A 242 -19.32 22.20 -3.05
C LEU A 242 -20.16 21.91 -1.79
N GLY A 243 -20.24 22.86 -0.86
CA GLY A 243 -20.96 22.74 0.40
C GLY A 243 -20.33 21.75 1.37
N MET A 244 -19.03 21.43 1.22
CA MET A 244 -18.27 20.55 2.10
C MET A 244 -17.78 21.30 3.35
N ARG A 245 -18.73 21.75 4.18
CA ARG A 245 -18.48 22.68 5.29
C ARG A 245 -17.80 22.03 6.50
N ASP A 246 -17.80 20.71 6.56
CA ASP A 246 -17.16 19.95 7.63
C ASP A 246 -15.82 19.35 7.23
N SER A 247 -15.25 19.85 6.13
CA SER A 247 -14.01 19.39 5.56
C SER A 247 -12.95 20.49 5.48
N THR A 248 -11.68 20.11 5.60
CA THR A 248 -10.56 21.05 5.50
C THR A 248 -9.26 20.34 5.12
N PHE A 249 -8.43 21.02 4.33
CA PHE A 249 -7.03 20.66 4.09
C PHE A 249 -6.08 21.16 5.18
N GLU A 250 -6.51 22.09 6.04
CA GLU A 250 -5.72 22.50 7.20
C GLU A 250 -5.52 21.30 8.15
N PHE A 251 -4.40 21.32 8.88
CA PHE A 251 -4.11 20.25 9.82
C PHE A 251 -5.05 20.36 11.03
N VAL A 252 -5.78 19.28 11.31
CA VAL A 252 -6.66 19.18 12.48
C VAL A 252 -6.11 18.10 13.41
N ALA A 253 -6.06 18.42 14.70
CA ALA A 253 -5.70 17.49 15.75
C ALA A 253 -6.87 17.28 16.70
N GLN A 254 -6.96 16.10 17.33
CA GLN A 254 -8.08 15.73 18.19
C GLN A 254 -8.26 16.65 19.40
N HIS A 255 -7.20 17.32 19.86
CA HIS A 255 -7.29 18.30 20.96
C HIS A 255 -7.88 19.64 20.52
N ALA A 256 -7.82 19.96 19.22
CA ALA A 256 -8.39 21.18 18.64
C ALA A 256 -9.83 20.97 18.14
N ASP A 257 -10.17 19.75 17.72
CA ASP A 257 -11.52 19.38 17.30
C ASP A 257 -11.90 18.02 17.87
N SER A 258 -12.83 18.01 18.83
CA SER A 258 -13.33 16.79 19.47
C SER A 258 -14.18 15.92 18.55
N ARG A 259 -14.60 16.44 17.37
CA ARG A 259 -15.27 15.63 16.34
C ARG A 259 -14.29 14.85 15.49
N LEU A 260 -12.98 15.12 15.53
CA LEU A 260 -12.00 14.27 14.85
C LEU A 260 -11.86 12.95 15.61
N ALA A 261 -12.12 11.83 14.93
CA ALA A 261 -11.91 10.51 15.51
C ALA A 261 -10.44 10.33 15.95
N MET A 262 -10.23 9.51 16.98
CA MET A 262 -8.89 9.01 17.30
C MET A 262 -8.53 7.95 16.26
N GLY A 263 -7.34 8.06 15.66
CA GLY A 263 -6.79 6.99 14.83
C GLY A 263 -6.24 5.88 15.71
N HIS A 264 -6.15 4.66 15.20
CA HIS A 264 -5.63 3.53 15.95
C HIS A 264 -4.72 2.65 15.08
N PHE A 265 -3.72 2.04 15.70
CA PHE A 265 -3.11 0.82 15.18
C PHE A 265 -3.90 -0.41 15.66
N GLU A 266 -3.42 -1.60 15.33
CA GLU A 266 -4.02 -2.87 15.78
C GLU A 266 -4.25 -2.92 17.29
N HIS A 267 -5.30 -3.62 17.70
CA HIS A 267 -5.71 -3.78 19.11
C HIS A 267 -6.12 -2.47 19.80
N GLY A 268 -6.59 -1.47 19.04
CA GLY A 268 -7.11 -0.21 19.58
C GLY A 268 -6.02 0.69 20.18
N VAL A 269 -4.75 0.51 19.79
CA VAL A 269 -3.64 1.34 20.24
C VAL A 269 -3.81 2.75 19.67
N PRO A 270 -4.08 3.78 20.48
CA PRO A 270 -4.42 5.11 19.99
C PRO A 270 -3.23 5.80 19.35
N GLN A 271 -3.49 6.46 18.22
CA GLN A 271 -2.52 7.17 17.42
C GLN A 271 -3.07 8.55 17.06
N PRO A 272 -2.63 9.61 17.77
CA PRO A 272 -3.04 10.98 17.49
C PRO A 272 -2.64 11.42 16.07
N ALA A 273 -3.39 12.39 15.56
CA ALA A 273 -3.06 13.10 14.33
C ALA A 273 -1.69 13.78 14.46
N VAL A 274 -0.88 13.68 13.40
CA VAL A 274 0.43 14.35 13.35
C VAL A 274 0.64 15.07 12.03
N PRO A 275 1.34 16.21 12.03
CA PRO A 275 1.70 16.90 10.80
C PRO A 275 2.57 16.01 9.88
N SER A 276 2.52 16.30 8.58
CA SER A 276 3.33 15.63 7.57
C SER A 276 4.08 16.63 6.71
N TYR A 277 5.19 16.23 6.08
CA TYR A 277 5.84 17.04 5.04
C TYR A 277 5.06 17.01 3.71
N LEU A 278 4.38 15.90 3.43
CA LEU A 278 3.70 15.64 2.14
C LEU A 278 2.19 15.86 2.24
N ARG A 279 1.79 16.99 2.83
CA ARG A 279 0.40 17.29 3.19
C ARG A 279 -0.57 17.20 2.01
N PRO A 280 -0.30 17.76 0.81
CA PRO A 280 -1.20 17.63 -0.35
C PRO A 280 -1.43 16.17 -0.79
N ALA A 281 -0.54 15.26 -0.43
CA ALA A 281 -0.65 13.86 -0.83
C ALA A 281 -1.57 13.05 0.10
N GLY A 282 -1.89 13.51 1.32
CA GLY A 282 -2.67 12.69 2.25
C GLY A 282 -3.33 13.38 3.44
N GLN A 283 -3.06 14.67 3.69
CA GLN A 283 -3.72 15.44 4.74
C GLN A 283 -5.05 15.96 4.22
N PHE A 284 -6.14 15.43 4.77
CA PHE A 284 -7.48 15.94 4.56
C PHE A 284 -8.39 15.41 5.66
N THR A 285 -9.12 16.32 6.30
CA THR A 285 -10.14 16.01 7.31
C THR A 285 -11.51 16.21 6.68
N THR A 286 -12.42 15.25 6.85
CA THR A 286 -13.75 15.31 6.22
C THR A 286 -14.78 14.49 6.99
N THR A 287 -16.03 14.49 6.52
CA THR A 287 -17.12 13.64 6.99
C THR A 287 -17.64 12.76 5.85
N ALA A 288 -18.37 11.69 6.18
CA ALA A 288 -19.01 10.87 5.16
C ALA A 288 -20.00 11.68 4.29
N ALA A 289 -20.75 12.61 4.91
CA ALA A 289 -21.71 13.45 4.19
C ALA A 289 -21.03 14.36 3.16
N ASP A 290 -19.91 15.00 3.52
CA ASP A 290 -19.16 15.87 2.61
C ASP A 290 -18.53 15.08 1.46
N MET A 291 -17.98 13.90 1.73
CA MET A 291 -17.47 13.01 0.68
C MET A 291 -18.58 12.53 -0.26
N GLY A 292 -19.81 12.37 0.23
CA GLY A 292 -20.99 12.12 -0.61
C GLY A 292 -21.31 13.29 -1.55
N ARG A 293 -21.18 14.55 -1.10
CA ARG A 293 -21.33 15.74 -1.97
C ARG A 293 -20.25 15.77 -3.04
N PHE A 294 -19.00 15.53 -2.66
CA PHE A 294 -17.87 15.48 -3.59
C PHE A 294 -18.05 14.38 -4.65
N ALA A 295 -18.46 13.18 -4.22
CA ALA A 295 -18.72 12.06 -5.12
C ALA A 295 -19.83 12.36 -6.14
N ARG A 296 -20.91 13.04 -5.73
CA ARG A 296 -21.95 13.52 -6.66
C ARG A 296 -21.38 14.51 -7.67
N PHE A 297 -20.60 15.48 -7.21
CA PHE A 297 -19.98 16.49 -8.09
C PHE A 297 -19.07 15.85 -9.14
N LEU A 298 -18.20 14.90 -8.75
CA LEU A 298 -17.29 14.22 -9.69
C LEU A 298 -18.01 13.41 -10.78
N MET A 299 -19.26 13.01 -10.55
CA MET A 299 -20.10 12.30 -11.54
C MET A 299 -21.09 13.23 -12.25
N GLY A 300 -21.07 14.53 -11.96
CA GLY A 300 -21.99 15.53 -12.47
C GLY A 300 -21.55 16.16 -13.79
N ASP A 301 -22.16 17.31 -14.09
CA ASP A 301 -21.94 18.13 -15.28
C ASP A 301 -20.86 19.21 -15.09
N GLY A 302 -20.16 19.19 -13.95
CA GLY A 302 -19.11 20.16 -13.64
C GLY A 302 -19.63 21.53 -13.23
N GLN A 303 -20.92 21.66 -12.91
CA GLN A 303 -21.51 22.90 -12.43
C GLN A 303 -21.69 22.92 -10.91
N VAL A 304 -21.70 24.13 -10.35
CA VAL A 304 -22.07 24.43 -8.96
C VAL A 304 -23.02 25.62 -9.00
N ASP A 305 -24.19 25.49 -8.36
CA ASP A 305 -25.24 26.52 -8.37
C ASP A 305 -25.61 27.03 -9.77
N GLY A 306 -25.63 26.13 -10.77
CA GLY A 306 -25.96 26.43 -12.17
C GLY A 306 -24.87 27.19 -12.94
N ARG A 307 -23.65 27.28 -12.39
CA ARG A 307 -22.50 27.93 -13.03
C ARG A 307 -21.41 26.92 -13.31
N ASP A 308 -20.74 27.08 -14.46
CA ASP A 308 -19.58 26.27 -14.80
C ASP A 308 -18.49 26.41 -13.74
N PHE A 309 -17.99 25.27 -13.25
CA PHE A 309 -17.03 25.22 -12.15
C PHE A 309 -15.78 24.42 -12.51
N ILE A 310 -15.94 23.19 -13.02
CA ILE A 310 -14.86 22.43 -13.67
C ILE A 310 -15.40 21.95 -15.02
N ASP A 311 -14.61 22.08 -16.08
CA ASP A 311 -14.98 21.56 -17.39
C ASP A 311 -15.39 20.07 -17.28
N PRO A 312 -16.63 19.70 -17.66
CA PRO A 312 -17.09 18.32 -17.55
C PRO A 312 -16.25 17.34 -18.38
N ALA A 313 -15.55 17.79 -19.43
CA ALA A 313 -14.60 16.96 -20.15
C ALA A 313 -13.41 16.53 -19.27
N LEU A 314 -12.93 17.40 -18.37
CA LEU A 314 -11.87 17.08 -17.43
C LEU A 314 -12.35 16.09 -16.35
N LEU A 315 -13.57 16.27 -15.82
CA LEU A 315 -14.17 15.32 -14.88
C LEU A 315 -14.32 13.93 -15.49
N ARG A 316 -14.75 13.84 -16.75
CA ARG A 316 -14.85 12.55 -17.47
C ARG A 316 -13.50 11.87 -17.66
N GLN A 317 -12.41 12.64 -17.83
CA GLN A 317 -11.05 12.11 -17.95
C GLN A 317 -10.49 11.57 -16.62
N MET A 318 -11.03 11.96 -15.46
CA MET A 318 -10.57 11.39 -14.19
C MET A 318 -10.79 9.88 -14.18
N GLY A 319 -9.73 9.12 -13.89
CA GLY A 319 -9.73 7.66 -13.97
C GLY A 319 -9.73 7.08 -15.38
N GLU A 320 -9.58 7.86 -16.44
CA GLU A 320 -9.40 7.34 -17.80
C GLU A 320 -7.93 7.42 -18.21
N PRO A 321 -7.14 6.34 -18.01
CA PRO A 321 -5.71 6.35 -18.33
C PRO A 321 -5.46 6.56 -19.83
N ALA A 322 -4.50 7.41 -20.16
CA ALA A 322 -4.08 7.70 -21.53
C ALA A 322 -2.56 7.90 -21.60
N GLY A 323 -1.97 7.67 -22.78
CA GLY A 323 -0.56 7.95 -23.08
C GLY A 323 0.47 6.97 -22.52
N THR A 324 0.14 6.20 -21.48
CA THR A 324 1.02 5.16 -20.94
C THR A 324 1.20 3.98 -21.92
N GLU A 325 2.31 3.25 -21.80
CA GLU A 325 2.55 2.00 -22.52
C GLU A 325 1.40 0.99 -22.32
N ALA A 326 0.80 0.95 -21.12
CA ALA A 326 -0.35 0.10 -20.82
C ALA A 326 -1.61 0.54 -21.58
N ALA A 327 -1.94 1.84 -21.52
CA ALA A 327 -3.11 2.39 -22.21
C ALA A 327 -2.99 2.25 -23.73
N ASN A 328 -1.80 2.51 -24.28
CA ASN A 328 -1.51 2.37 -25.71
C ASN A 328 -1.60 0.91 -26.18
N ALA A 329 -1.38 -0.07 -25.29
CA ALA A 329 -1.61 -1.49 -25.54
C ALA A 329 -3.09 -1.92 -25.43
N GLY A 330 -4.00 -0.98 -25.18
CA GLY A 330 -5.45 -1.25 -25.08
C GLY A 330 -5.93 -1.59 -23.66
N LEU A 331 -5.08 -1.45 -22.63
CA LEU A 331 -5.50 -1.68 -21.26
C LEU A 331 -6.32 -0.49 -20.73
N ALA A 332 -7.62 -0.71 -20.54
CA ALA A 332 -8.54 0.35 -20.07
C ALA A 332 -8.47 0.63 -18.56
N VAL A 333 -7.79 -0.22 -17.78
CA VAL A 333 -7.55 -0.01 -16.35
C VAL A 333 -6.23 0.73 -16.13
N GLY A 334 -6.17 1.57 -15.10
CA GLY A 334 -5.01 2.42 -14.83
C GLY A 334 -5.36 3.66 -14.01
N TYR A 335 -4.43 4.60 -13.90
CA TYR A 335 -4.59 5.82 -13.12
C TYR A 335 -4.59 7.06 -14.01
N ALA A 336 -5.50 8.01 -13.74
CA ALA A 336 -5.51 9.32 -14.38
C ALA A 336 -6.21 10.36 -13.49
N LEU A 337 -5.63 11.56 -13.44
CA LEU A 337 -6.20 12.76 -12.82
C LEU A 337 -6.85 12.51 -11.45
N GLY A 338 -6.14 11.82 -10.56
CA GLY A 338 -6.59 11.63 -9.17
C GLY A 338 -7.51 10.43 -8.92
N LEU A 339 -7.80 9.60 -9.93
CA LEU A 339 -8.58 8.36 -9.77
C LEU A 339 -7.94 7.19 -10.51
N ARG A 340 -8.17 5.99 -9.98
CA ARG A 340 -7.82 4.72 -10.63
C ARG A 340 -9.07 4.07 -11.20
N LYS A 341 -9.07 3.68 -12.47
CA LYS A 341 -10.07 2.77 -13.04
C LYS A 341 -9.61 1.34 -12.89
N LEU A 342 -10.48 0.52 -12.31
CA LEU A 342 -10.24 -0.88 -12.04
C LEU A 342 -11.55 -1.67 -12.09
N ASP A 343 -11.45 -2.97 -12.27
CA ASP A 343 -12.51 -3.89 -11.90
C ASP A 343 -12.41 -4.21 -10.41
N ARG A 344 -13.51 -3.97 -9.69
CA ARG A 344 -13.68 -4.28 -8.29
C ARG A 344 -14.91 -5.15 -8.07
N HIS A 345 -14.68 -6.44 -7.80
CA HIS A 345 -15.72 -7.45 -7.56
C HIS A 345 -16.72 -7.59 -8.73
N GLY A 346 -16.20 -7.62 -9.96
CA GLY A 346 -16.99 -7.79 -11.19
C GLY A 346 -17.75 -6.53 -11.59
N ARG A 347 -17.27 -5.36 -11.16
CA ARG A 347 -17.84 -4.03 -11.46
C ARG A 347 -16.71 -3.05 -11.77
N VAL A 348 -16.80 -2.36 -12.90
CA VAL A 348 -15.82 -1.35 -13.28
C VAL A 348 -16.10 -0.06 -12.52
N ALA A 349 -15.12 0.39 -11.75
CA ALA A 349 -15.21 1.56 -10.87
C ALA A 349 -14.05 2.52 -11.11
N LYS A 350 -14.27 3.79 -10.79
CA LYS A 350 -13.20 4.78 -10.62
C LYS A 350 -13.01 5.03 -9.14
N CYS A 351 -11.89 4.59 -8.57
CA CYS A 351 -11.65 4.65 -7.13
C CYS A 351 -10.33 5.31 -6.75
N HIS A 352 -10.25 5.77 -5.52
CA HIS A 352 -8.99 6.05 -4.85
C HIS A 352 -9.04 5.52 -3.41
N GLY A 353 -8.04 4.73 -3.03
CA GLY A 353 -7.85 4.28 -1.65
C GLY A 353 -6.91 5.20 -0.90
N GLY A 354 -7.08 5.29 0.42
CA GLY A 354 -6.22 6.09 1.27
C GLY A 354 -5.73 5.30 2.46
N ASN A 355 -4.43 5.42 2.74
CA ASN A 355 -3.86 5.06 4.03
C ASN A 355 -3.19 6.29 4.64
N GLY A 356 -3.36 6.47 5.93
CA GLY A 356 -2.69 7.46 6.76
C GLY A 356 -2.46 6.89 8.15
N VAL A 357 -1.59 7.50 8.94
CA VAL A 357 -1.25 6.96 10.26
C VAL A 357 -2.50 6.85 11.13
N GLY A 358 -2.95 5.62 11.39
CA GLY A 358 -4.14 5.31 12.19
C GLY A 358 -5.49 5.35 11.45
N PHE A 359 -5.51 5.52 10.13
CA PHE A 359 -6.75 5.61 9.33
C PHE A 359 -6.62 4.97 7.95
N ARG A 360 -7.69 4.33 7.47
CA ARG A 360 -7.83 3.92 6.08
C ARG A 360 -9.15 4.39 5.48
N ALA A 361 -9.17 4.67 4.19
CA ALA A 361 -10.36 5.11 3.49
C ALA A 361 -10.45 4.58 2.06
N MET A 362 -11.65 4.61 1.51
CA MET A 362 -11.91 4.31 0.12
C MET A 362 -12.98 5.24 -0.43
N LEU A 363 -12.77 5.75 -1.63
CA LEU A 363 -13.78 6.38 -2.47
C LEU A 363 -13.88 5.58 -3.76
N CYS A 364 -15.09 5.19 -4.16
CA CYS A 364 -15.36 4.55 -5.45
C CYS A 364 -16.59 5.14 -6.11
N LEU A 365 -16.46 5.47 -7.40
CA LEU A 365 -17.49 6.07 -8.24
C LEU A 365 -17.90 5.09 -9.34
N PHE A 366 -19.21 5.03 -9.62
CA PHE A 366 -19.82 4.29 -10.71
C PHE A 366 -20.67 5.26 -11.56
N PRO A 367 -20.04 6.10 -12.41
CA PRO A 367 -20.73 7.20 -13.09
C PRO A 367 -21.94 6.76 -13.92
N ALA A 368 -21.82 5.63 -14.64
CA ALA A 368 -22.91 5.10 -15.47
C ALA A 368 -24.16 4.73 -14.65
N ALA A 369 -23.96 4.27 -13.41
CA ALA A 369 -25.05 3.92 -12.50
C ALA A 369 -25.46 5.09 -11.59
N ARG A 370 -24.76 6.24 -11.65
CA ARG A 370 -24.90 7.38 -10.72
C ARG A 370 -24.82 6.98 -9.25
N LYS A 371 -23.98 5.98 -8.95
CA LYS A 371 -23.77 5.44 -7.60
C LYS A 371 -22.32 5.62 -7.17
N ALA A 372 -22.11 5.76 -5.88
CA ALA A 372 -20.78 5.82 -5.29
C ALA A 372 -20.81 5.26 -3.89
N PHE A 373 -19.66 4.87 -3.37
CA PHE A 373 -19.49 4.70 -1.94
C PHE A 373 -18.22 5.39 -1.45
N PHE A 374 -18.28 5.83 -0.20
CA PHE A 374 -17.12 6.26 0.57
C PHE A 374 -17.17 5.60 1.94
N TYR A 375 -16.02 5.17 2.45
CA TYR A 375 -15.87 4.84 3.85
C TYR A 375 -14.50 5.30 4.37
N ALA A 376 -14.43 5.56 5.66
CA ALA A 376 -13.19 5.74 6.40
C ALA A 376 -13.26 4.98 7.72
N VAL A 377 -12.25 4.14 7.97
CA VAL A 377 -12.04 3.41 9.22
C VAL A 377 -10.94 4.10 10.01
N ASN A 378 -11.12 4.24 11.32
CA ASN A 378 -10.12 4.85 12.22
C ASN A 378 -9.18 3.81 12.83
N THR A 379 -8.78 2.83 12.02
CA THR A 379 -7.81 1.80 12.35
C THR A 379 -6.93 1.55 11.14
N ASP A 380 -5.61 1.61 11.32
CA ASP A 380 -4.61 1.17 10.35
C ASP A 380 -4.09 -0.21 10.77
N SER A 381 -4.84 -1.24 10.37
CA SER A 381 -4.49 -2.65 10.60
C SER A 381 -3.85 -3.25 9.35
N GLU A 382 -2.75 -3.98 9.54
CA GLU A 382 -2.06 -4.72 8.46
C GLU A 382 -2.63 -6.13 8.27
N THR A 383 -3.40 -6.63 9.25
CA THR A 383 -4.01 -7.97 9.24
C THR A 383 -5.45 -7.98 8.72
N ALA A 384 -6.11 -6.82 8.66
CA ALA A 384 -7.49 -6.71 8.19
C ALA A 384 -7.62 -6.88 6.65
N ASP A 385 -8.62 -7.65 6.23
CA ASP A 385 -9.01 -7.82 4.83
C ASP A 385 -10.05 -6.77 4.41
N TYR A 386 -9.55 -5.61 4.00
CA TYR A 386 -10.37 -4.50 3.50
C TYR A 386 -11.15 -4.85 2.21
N GLN A 387 -10.76 -5.89 1.46
CA GLN A 387 -11.52 -6.31 0.27
C GLN A 387 -12.91 -6.83 0.65
N ARG A 388 -13.09 -7.36 1.87
CA ARG A 388 -14.42 -7.77 2.36
C ARG A 388 -15.35 -6.57 2.56
N ILE A 389 -14.81 -5.43 3.00
CA ILE A 389 -15.54 -4.16 3.17
C ILE A 389 -15.92 -3.61 1.79
N ASP A 390 -14.96 -3.57 0.85
CA ASP A 390 -15.23 -3.14 -0.52
C ASP A 390 -16.33 -4.00 -1.17
N ALA A 391 -16.24 -5.33 -1.04
CA ALA A 391 -17.22 -6.26 -1.58
C ALA A 391 -18.61 -6.03 -0.97
N LEU A 392 -18.70 -5.70 0.32
CA LEU A 392 -19.95 -5.36 0.98
C LEU A 392 -20.59 -4.11 0.37
N PHE A 393 -19.84 -3.02 0.22
CA PHE A 393 -20.36 -1.80 -0.41
C PHE A 393 -20.75 -2.02 -1.88
N VAL A 394 -19.93 -2.74 -2.67
CA VAL A 394 -20.26 -3.05 -4.06
C VAL A 394 -21.57 -3.85 -4.16
N ARG A 395 -21.79 -4.84 -3.27
CA ARG A 395 -23.06 -5.58 -3.22
C ARG A 395 -24.23 -4.69 -2.80
N ALA A 396 -24.05 -3.84 -1.80
CA ALA A 396 -25.10 -2.94 -1.29
C ALA A 396 -25.59 -1.95 -2.35
N LEU A 397 -24.71 -1.52 -3.26
CA LEU A 397 -25.07 -0.65 -4.37
C LEU A 397 -25.94 -1.33 -5.44
N ALA A 398 -26.12 -2.66 -5.42
CA ALA A 398 -26.94 -3.41 -6.39
C ALA A 398 -26.64 -3.02 -7.86
N LEU A 399 -25.35 -2.91 -8.20
CA LEU A 399 -24.91 -2.46 -9.51
C LEU A 399 -25.18 -3.52 -10.58
N PRO A 400 -25.57 -3.13 -11.81
CA PRO A 400 -25.69 -4.08 -12.91
C PRO A 400 -24.34 -4.77 -13.18
N PRO A 401 -24.34 -6.05 -13.56
CA PRO A 401 -23.11 -6.75 -13.92
C PRO A 401 -22.40 -6.01 -15.05
N ALA A 402 -21.08 -5.92 -14.97
CA ALA A 402 -20.31 -5.40 -16.09
C ALA A 402 -20.47 -6.35 -17.29
N PRO A 403 -20.52 -5.83 -18.53
CA PRO A 403 -20.56 -6.68 -19.72
C PRO A 403 -19.36 -7.63 -19.71
N PRO A 404 -19.53 -8.91 -20.09
CA PRO A 404 -18.40 -9.81 -20.24
C PRO A 404 -17.43 -9.27 -21.29
N ALA A 405 -16.13 -9.48 -21.09
CA ALA A 405 -15.15 -9.17 -22.12
C ALA A 405 -15.49 -9.94 -23.40
N GLN A 406 -15.48 -9.27 -24.54
CA GLN A 406 -15.60 -9.93 -25.83
C GLN A 406 -14.26 -10.59 -26.17
N PRO A 407 -14.23 -11.89 -26.52
CA PRO A 407 -13.00 -12.54 -26.96
C PRO A 407 -12.53 -11.93 -28.30
N VAL A 408 -11.25 -11.57 -28.39
CA VAL A 408 -10.62 -11.09 -29.65
C VAL A 408 -9.74 -12.20 -30.24
N ALA A 409 -9.75 -12.31 -31.58
CA ALA A 409 -9.42 -13.51 -32.34
C ALA A 409 -7.93 -13.87 -32.50
N VAL A 410 -6.97 -13.04 -32.07
CA VAL A 410 -5.54 -13.28 -32.34
C VAL A 410 -4.75 -13.44 -31.04
N ALA A 411 -4.29 -14.66 -30.81
CA ALA A 411 -3.36 -15.00 -29.74
C ALA A 411 -1.92 -14.57 -30.11
N LEU A 412 -1.25 -13.93 -29.16
CA LEU A 412 0.17 -13.58 -29.22
C LEU A 412 0.98 -14.85 -28.93
N ASP A 413 2.10 -15.04 -29.65
CA ASP A 413 3.09 -16.02 -29.20
C ASP A 413 3.64 -15.62 -27.83
N ILE A 414 3.30 -16.42 -26.82
CA ILE A 414 3.68 -16.16 -25.43
C ILE A 414 5.11 -16.60 -25.11
N ALA A 415 5.71 -17.48 -25.92
CA ALA A 415 7.00 -18.09 -25.61
C ALA A 415 8.11 -17.06 -25.31
N PRO A 416 8.24 -15.93 -26.05
CA PRO A 416 9.23 -14.90 -25.76
C PRO A 416 8.97 -14.14 -24.44
N TRP A 417 7.74 -14.17 -23.94
CA TRP A 417 7.31 -13.46 -22.73
C TRP A 417 7.41 -14.32 -21.48
N LEU A 418 7.69 -15.62 -21.60
CA LEU A 418 7.92 -16.46 -20.43
C LEU A 418 9.24 -16.06 -19.75
N GLY A 419 9.24 -16.00 -18.42
CA GLY A 419 10.45 -15.62 -17.68
C GLY A 419 10.18 -14.93 -16.35
N VAL A 420 11.22 -14.27 -15.82
CA VAL A 420 11.17 -13.52 -14.57
C VAL A 420 11.07 -12.04 -14.86
N TYR A 421 10.24 -11.34 -14.09
CA TYR A 421 9.93 -9.94 -14.23
C TYR A 421 10.10 -9.24 -12.87
N VAL A 422 10.73 -8.06 -12.87
CA VAL A 422 10.95 -7.25 -11.66
C VAL A 422 10.26 -5.89 -11.79
N PRO A 423 9.80 -5.25 -10.70
CA PRO A 423 9.17 -3.94 -10.76
C PRO A 423 10.03 -2.89 -11.48
N SER A 424 9.44 -2.13 -12.42
CA SER A 424 10.14 -1.12 -13.22
C SER A 424 9.20 0.02 -13.65
N PRO A 425 9.25 1.20 -12.98
CA PRO A 425 10.07 1.48 -11.80
C PRO A 425 9.54 0.75 -10.56
N ASN A 426 10.42 0.57 -9.57
CA ASN A 426 9.99 0.19 -8.23
C ASN A 426 9.54 1.45 -7.46
N ARG A 427 8.69 1.29 -6.44
CA ARG A 427 8.01 2.42 -5.80
C ARG A 427 8.90 3.28 -4.90
N PHE A 428 9.85 2.67 -4.20
CA PHE A 428 10.75 3.36 -3.28
C PHE A 428 12.20 3.03 -3.65
N ASP A 429 12.99 4.00 -4.11
CA ASP A 429 14.37 3.76 -4.55
C ASP A 429 15.23 3.09 -3.47
N THR A 430 15.01 3.41 -2.19
CA THR A 430 15.64 2.75 -1.03
C THR A 430 15.26 1.29 -0.84
N MET A 431 14.22 0.79 -1.53
CA MET A 431 13.80 -0.61 -1.52
C MET A 431 14.14 -1.34 -2.83
N LEU A 432 14.82 -0.68 -3.77
CA LEU A 432 15.07 -1.24 -5.11
C LEU A 432 15.72 -2.63 -5.07
N LEU A 433 16.71 -2.86 -4.19
CA LEU A 433 17.33 -4.18 -4.04
C LEU A 433 16.36 -5.21 -3.47
N ALA A 434 15.64 -4.85 -2.41
CA ALA A 434 14.67 -5.73 -1.76
C ALA A 434 13.55 -6.11 -2.75
N ASP A 435 13.01 -5.14 -3.47
CA ASP A 435 11.98 -5.36 -4.50
C ASP A 435 12.49 -6.24 -5.64
N THR A 436 13.75 -6.05 -6.05
CA THR A 436 14.35 -6.92 -7.07
C THR A 436 14.45 -8.37 -6.57
N LEU A 437 14.84 -8.58 -5.31
CA LEU A 437 15.04 -9.91 -4.75
C LEU A 437 13.73 -10.63 -4.40
N PHE A 438 12.72 -9.89 -3.95
CA PHE A 438 11.52 -10.44 -3.28
C PHE A 438 10.18 -9.98 -3.86
N SER A 439 10.14 -8.99 -4.76
CA SER A 439 8.91 -8.50 -5.40
C SER A 439 8.82 -8.88 -6.88
N PHE A 440 9.57 -9.90 -7.30
CA PHE A 440 9.55 -10.40 -8.68
C PHE A 440 8.31 -11.27 -8.95
N VAL A 441 7.93 -11.36 -10.22
CA VAL A 441 6.87 -12.25 -10.71
C VAL A 441 7.43 -13.12 -11.84
N ARG A 442 6.93 -14.35 -11.97
CA ARG A 442 7.31 -15.27 -13.04
C ARG A 442 6.10 -15.52 -13.95
N LEU A 443 6.29 -15.30 -15.25
CA LEU A 443 5.31 -15.70 -16.25
C LEU A 443 5.70 -17.08 -16.79
N THR A 444 4.78 -18.04 -16.69
CA THR A 444 4.98 -19.43 -17.14
C THR A 444 3.79 -19.89 -17.97
N SER A 445 3.96 -20.97 -18.75
CA SER A 445 2.87 -21.64 -19.47
C SER A 445 2.88 -23.12 -19.07
N ASP A 446 1.70 -23.70 -18.84
CA ASP A 446 1.52 -25.10 -18.39
C ASP A 446 0.77 -25.97 -19.41
N GLY A 447 0.83 -25.63 -20.70
CA GLY A 447 0.15 -26.37 -21.77
C GLY A 447 -1.36 -26.13 -21.84
N GLY A 448 -1.97 -25.53 -20.81
CA GLY A 448 -3.38 -25.14 -20.76
C GLY A 448 -3.65 -23.65 -20.53
N GLY A 449 -2.65 -22.85 -20.15
CA GLY A 449 -2.82 -21.41 -19.98
C GLY A 449 -1.54 -20.66 -19.56
N ILE A 450 -1.69 -19.35 -19.34
CA ILE A 450 -0.62 -18.47 -18.87
C ILE A 450 -0.74 -18.34 -17.36
N GLN A 451 0.35 -18.58 -16.63
CA GLN A 451 0.37 -18.49 -15.18
C GLN A 451 1.29 -17.34 -14.75
N LEU A 452 0.73 -16.35 -14.06
CA LEU A 452 1.49 -15.32 -13.36
C LEU A 452 1.73 -15.79 -11.92
N ARG A 453 3.00 -16.03 -11.59
CA ARG A 453 3.44 -16.56 -10.30
C ARG A 453 4.26 -15.51 -9.56
N PRO A 454 3.64 -14.71 -8.68
CA PRO A 454 4.38 -13.84 -7.76
C PRO A 454 5.33 -14.65 -6.87
N PHE A 455 6.44 -14.05 -6.43
CA PHE A 455 7.28 -14.66 -5.39
C PHE A 455 6.50 -14.89 -4.10
N GLN A 456 5.65 -13.93 -3.73
CA GLN A 456 4.76 -13.99 -2.57
C GLN A 456 3.30 -13.87 -3.03
N GLY A 457 2.44 -14.76 -2.55
CA GLY A 457 1.01 -14.75 -2.82
C GLY A 457 0.54 -15.88 -3.73
N LYS A 458 -0.71 -15.77 -4.19
CA LYS A 458 -1.37 -16.80 -5.00
C LYS A 458 -0.99 -16.65 -6.47
N THR A 459 -0.77 -17.79 -7.13
CA THR A 459 -0.65 -17.83 -8.60
C THR A 459 -1.96 -17.41 -9.24
N VAL A 460 -1.88 -16.59 -10.28
CA VAL A 460 -3.03 -16.10 -11.05
C VAL A 460 -2.96 -16.71 -12.44
N ALA A 461 -3.98 -17.49 -12.80
CA ALA A 461 -4.18 -17.94 -14.17
C ALA A 461 -4.64 -16.77 -15.02
N LEU A 462 -4.04 -16.59 -16.18
CA LEU A 462 -4.34 -15.52 -17.13
C LEU A 462 -4.77 -16.13 -18.46
N THR A 463 -5.88 -15.63 -18.98
CA THR A 463 -6.38 -15.98 -20.31
C THR A 463 -6.04 -14.85 -21.26
N GLN A 464 -5.58 -15.20 -22.47
CA GLN A 464 -5.36 -14.21 -23.50
C GLN A 464 -6.70 -13.76 -24.09
N VAL A 465 -6.89 -12.44 -24.14
CA VAL A 465 -8.14 -11.82 -24.63
C VAL A 465 -7.90 -10.83 -25.77
N GLY A 466 -6.65 -10.65 -26.20
CA GLY A 466 -6.26 -9.84 -27.35
C GLY A 466 -4.74 -9.85 -27.58
N SER A 467 -4.29 -9.08 -28.57
CA SER A 467 -2.85 -8.93 -28.88
C SER A 467 -2.12 -8.30 -27.69
N GLY A 468 -1.40 -9.13 -26.92
CA GLY A 468 -0.74 -8.73 -25.68
C GLY A 468 -1.64 -8.51 -24.46
N LEU A 469 -2.96 -8.59 -24.58
CA LEU A 469 -3.89 -8.39 -23.46
C LEU A 469 -4.24 -9.70 -22.76
N LEU A 470 -4.16 -9.67 -21.43
CA LEU A 470 -4.40 -10.82 -20.55
C LEU A 470 -5.46 -10.48 -19.49
N GLN A 471 -6.32 -11.44 -19.19
CA GLN A 471 -7.41 -11.32 -18.24
C GLN A 471 -7.29 -12.36 -17.13
N ALA A 472 -7.36 -11.90 -15.88
CA ALA A 472 -7.50 -12.77 -14.72
C ALA A 472 -8.97 -13.23 -14.57
N PRO A 473 -9.24 -14.39 -13.96
CA PRO A 473 -10.54 -15.05 -14.04
C PRO A 473 -11.64 -14.31 -13.27
N ASP A 474 -11.25 -13.49 -12.29
CA ASP A 474 -12.15 -12.67 -11.47
C ASP A 474 -12.41 -11.27 -12.06
N LYS A 475 -11.93 -10.98 -13.28
CA LYS A 475 -12.01 -9.67 -13.93
C LYS A 475 -12.88 -9.71 -15.18
N THR A 476 -13.69 -8.68 -15.37
CA THR A 476 -14.52 -8.47 -16.56
C THR A 476 -13.82 -7.64 -17.63
N LEU A 477 -12.74 -6.92 -17.29
CA LEU A 477 -11.87 -6.23 -18.23
C LEU A 477 -10.52 -6.94 -18.37
N PRO A 478 -9.78 -6.74 -19.48
CA PRO A 478 -8.37 -7.04 -19.52
C PRO A 478 -7.68 -6.41 -18.30
N SER A 479 -6.86 -7.22 -17.64
CA SER A 479 -6.28 -6.89 -16.34
C SER A 479 -4.78 -6.67 -16.41
N HIS A 480 -4.14 -7.24 -17.43
CA HIS A 480 -2.72 -7.12 -17.69
C HIS A 480 -2.46 -6.94 -19.18
N ALA A 481 -1.31 -6.35 -19.50
CA ALA A 481 -0.79 -6.22 -20.84
C ALA A 481 0.68 -6.64 -20.91
N LEU A 482 1.05 -7.28 -22.01
CA LEU A 482 2.41 -7.55 -22.43
C LEU A 482 2.81 -6.49 -23.46
N VAL A 483 3.81 -5.70 -23.13
CA VAL A 483 4.18 -4.52 -23.93
C VAL A 483 5.68 -4.54 -24.22
N ALA A 484 6.04 -4.27 -25.47
CA ALA A 484 7.44 -4.00 -25.81
C ALA A 484 7.69 -2.50 -25.63
N SER A 485 8.66 -2.13 -24.78
CA SER A 485 9.04 -0.73 -24.63
C SER A 485 9.64 -0.19 -25.93
N ALA A 486 9.77 1.13 -26.04
CA ALA A 486 10.49 1.77 -27.15
C ALA A 486 11.95 1.27 -27.29
N ALA A 487 12.56 0.78 -26.21
CA ALA A 487 13.89 0.20 -26.21
C ALA A 487 13.91 -1.32 -26.49
N GLY A 488 12.77 -1.90 -26.89
CA GLY A 488 12.63 -3.33 -27.17
C GLY A 488 12.59 -4.22 -25.91
N THR A 489 12.54 -3.65 -24.70
CA THR A 489 12.45 -4.45 -23.48
C THR A 489 11.04 -4.97 -23.28
N ARG A 490 10.89 -6.26 -22.96
CA ARG A 490 9.58 -6.87 -22.68
C ARG A 490 9.09 -6.46 -21.29
N LEU A 491 7.85 -5.98 -21.24
CA LEU A 491 7.19 -5.52 -20.03
C LEU A 491 5.91 -6.32 -19.80
N LEU A 492 5.58 -6.50 -18.53
CA LEU A 492 4.28 -6.95 -18.04
C LEU A 492 3.70 -5.83 -17.18
N THR A 493 2.48 -5.40 -17.42
CA THR A 493 1.86 -4.32 -16.64
C THR A 493 0.41 -4.64 -16.30
N ASN A 494 -0.06 -4.16 -15.14
CA ASN A 494 -1.47 -4.20 -14.75
C ASN A 494 -2.15 -2.82 -14.82
N GLY A 495 -1.52 -1.87 -15.52
CA GLY A 495 -2.00 -0.49 -15.68
C GLY A 495 -1.65 0.44 -14.51
N THR A 496 -1.17 -0.09 -13.38
CA THR A 496 -0.70 0.73 -12.24
C THR A 496 0.66 0.34 -11.69
N GLN A 497 1.13 -0.87 -12.01
CA GLN A 497 2.49 -1.33 -11.80
C GLN A 497 2.97 -1.99 -13.09
N THR A 498 4.16 -1.62 -13.52
CA THR A 498 4.87 -2.25 -14.64
C THR A 498 6.05 -3.05 -14.12
N TYR A 499 6.30 -4.19 -14.76
CA TYR A 499 7.41 -5.08 -14.49
C TYR A 499 8.20 -5.28 -15.78
N GLN A 500 9.52 -5.37 -15.66
CA GLN A 500 10.43 -5.58 -16.79
C GLN A 500 11.01 -7.00 -16.73
N GLN A 501 11.03 -7.68 -17.88
CA GLN A 501 11.65 -9.00 -18.01
C GLN A 501 13.15 -8.89 -17.74
N VAL A 502 13.68 -9.79 -16.93
CA VAL A 502 15.11 -9.89 -16.62
C VAL A 502 15.62 -11.31 -16.85
N PRO A 503 16.90 -11.49 -17.23
CA PRO A 503 17.49 -12.82 -17.37
C PRO A 503 17.46 -13.58 -16.04
N LEU A 504 17.08 -14.85 -16.07
CA LEU A 504 17.09 -15.71 -14.88
C LEU A 504 18.48 -15.77 -14.24
N ALA A 505 19.55 -15.79 -15.04
CA ALA A 505 20.92 -15.78 -14.56
C ALA A 505 21.24 -14.57 -13.66
N ARG A 506 20.68 -13.39 -13.97
CA ARG A 506 20.82 -12.19 -13.12
C ARG A 506 20.19 -12.43 -11.75
N MET A 507 19.00 -13.01 -11.73
CA MET A 507 18.26 -13.30 -10.49
C MET A 507 18.97 -14.37 -9.66
N VAL A 508 19.42 -15.45 -10.30
CA VAL A 508 20.21 -16.49 -9.64
C VAL A 508 21.47 -15.89 -9.03
N GLY A 509 22.22 -15.06 -9.76
CA GLY A 509 23.41 -14.39 -9.23
C GLY A 509 23.11 -13.51 -8.01
N LEU A 510 22.02 -12.74 -8.04
CA LEU A 510 21.58 -11.93 -6.91
C LEU A 510 21.15 -12.78 -5.70
N TRP A 511 20.40 -13.86 -5.90
CA TRP A 511 19.98 -14.77 -4.83
C TRP A 511 21.17 -15.53 -4.24
N THR A 512 22.09 -16.03 -5.07
CA THR A 512 23.30 -16.72 -4.58
C THR A 512 24.17 -15.77 -3.79
N SER A 513 24.33 -14.53 -4.26
CA SER A 513 25.04 -13.47 -3.55
C SER A 513 24.38 -13.17 -2.20
N ALA A 514 23.08 -12.89 -2.17
CA ALA A 514 22.36 -12.57 -0.95
C ALA A 514 22.38 -13.75 0.05
N GLY A 515 22.13 -14.96 -0.45
CA GLY A 515 22.16 -16.19 0.35
C GLY A 515 23.54 -16.49 0.93
N ALA A 516 24.62 -16.31 0.14
CA ALA A 516 25.99 -16.44 0.63
C ALA A 516 26.29 -15.43 1.74
N GLY A 517 25.86 -14.17 1.59
CA GLY A 517 25.99 -13.13 2.62
C GLY A 517 25.31 -13.50 3.93
N VAL A 518 24.04 -13.93 3.87
CA VAL A 518 23.27 -14.36 5.06
C VAL A 518 23.92 -15.57 5.72
N LEU A 519 24.26 -16.60 4.94
CA LEU A 519 24.93 -17.80 5.47
C LEU A 519 26.29 -17.46 6.10
N GLY A 520 27.07 -16.60 5.45
CA GLY A 520 28.33 -16.10 5.98
C GLY A 520 28.15 -15.40 7.32
N LEU A 521 27.11 -14.56 7.46
CA LEU A 521 26.81 -13.85 8.70
C LEU A 521 26.44 -14.82 9.82
N VAL A 522 25.60 -15.83 9.52
CA VAL A 522 25.24 -16.89 10.46
C VAL A 522 26.49 -17.67 10.90
N VAL A 523 27.37 -18.04 9.97
CA VAL A 523 28.61 -18.77 10.28
C VAL A 523 29.55 -17.93 11.16
N VAL A 524 29.71 -16.64 10.88
CA VAL A 524 30.49 -15.70 11.71
C VAL A 524 29.91 -15.63 13.13
N LEU A 525 28.59 -15.49 13.26
CA LEU A 525 27.92 -15.44 14.56
C LEU A 525 28.07 -16.75 15.34
N VAL A 526 27.71 -17.89 14.74
CA VAL A 526 27.75 -19.21 15.40
C VAL A 526 29.18 -19.57 15.83
N ARG A 527 30.16 -19.46 14.93
CA ARG A 527 31.55 -19.81 15.24
C ARG A 527 32.19 -18.82 16.21
N GLY A 528 31.87 -17.54 16.09
CA GLY A 528 32.29 -16.51 17.05
C GLY A 528 31.75 -16.79 18.45
N SER A 529 30.45 -17.11 18.58
CA SER A 529 29.84 -17.49 19.87
C SER A 529 30.45 -18.77 20.44
N ALA A 530 30.69 -19.79 19.62
CA ALA A 530 31.33 -21.03 20.06
C ALA A 530 32.76 -20.79 20.58
N ARG A 531 33.54 -19.93 19.91
CA ARG A 531 34.89 -19.56 20.36
C ARG A 531 34.87 -18.70 21.62
N LEU A 532 33.90 -17.80 21.76
CA LEU A 532 33.71 -17.01 22.97
C LEU A 532 33.39 -17.92 24.16
N ALA A 533 32.45 -18.86 24.00
CA ALA A 533 32.08 -19.83 25.04
C ALA A 533 33.25 -20.75 25.43
N ALA A 534 34.11 -21.11 24.48
CA ALA A 534 35.30 -21.90 24.72
C ALA A 534 36.52 -21.08 25.21
N TRP A 535 36.38 -19.77 25.46
CA TRP A 535 37.46 -18.85 25.83
C TRP A 535 38.64 -18.81 24.83
N ARG A 536 38.36 -19.11 23.55
CA ARG A 536 39.35 -19.14 22.45
C ARG A 536 39.41 -17.84 21.66
N LEU A 537 38.44 -16.94 21.85
CA LEU A 537 38.37 -15.68 21.14
C LEU A 537 39.41 -14.69 21.70
N SER A 538 40.52 -14.50 20.98
CA SER A 538 41.63 -13.63 21.39
C SER A 538 41.82 -12.48 20.39
N ARG A 539 42.62 -11.46 20.77
CA ARG A 539 43.00 -10.35 19.86
C ARG A 539 43.67 -10.80 18.56
N ARG A 540 44.20 -12.02 18.51
CA ARG A 540 44.84 -12.61 17.33
C ARG A 540 43.91 -13.52 16.52
N ASP A 541 42.68 -13.73 16.99
CA ASP A 541 41.68 -14.56 16.30
C ASP A 541 41.10 -13.76 15.11
N PRO A 542 41.11 -14.32 13.88
CA PRO A 542 40.53 -13.66 12.73
C PRO A 542 39.04 -13.30 12.87
N LEU A 543 38.27 -14.05 13.68
CA LEU A 543 36.83 -13.81 13.85
C LEU A 543 36.50 -12.76 14.90
N LEU A 544 37.43 -12.30 15.74
CA LEU A 544 37.11 -11.37 16.84
C LEU A 544 36.39 -10.10 16.35
N ALA A 545 37.00 -9.37 15.41
CA ALA A 545 36.41 -8.13 14.90
C ALA A 545 35.14 -8.36 14.07
N PRO A 546 35.09 -9.29 13.08
CA PRO A 546 33.87 -9.63 12.35
C PRO A 546 32.70 -10.03 13.26
N TYR A 547 32.96 -10.85 14.28
CA TYR A 547 31.93 -11.28 15.23
C TYR A 547 31.43 -10.11 16.07
N ALA A 548 32.33 -9.27 16.59
CA ALA A 548 31.95 -8.07 17.34
C ALA A 548 31.15 -7.08 16.46
N GLY A 549 31.56 -6.88 15.20
CA GLY A 549 30.83 -6.05 14.23
C GLY A 549 29.45 -6.59 13.90
N ALA A 550 29.31 -7.91 13.75
CA ALA A 550 28.02 -8.57 13.52
C ALA A 550 27.09 -8.44 14.73
N LEU A 551 27.60 -8.64 15.96
CA LEU A 551 26.84 -8.41 17.19
C LEU A 551 26.46 -6.93 17.36
N ALA A 552 27.31 -6.01 16.92
CA ALA A 552 27.06 -4.57 17.02
C ALA A 552 25.79 -4.14 16.26
N LEU A 553 25.34 -4.91 15.25
CA LEU A 553 24.09 -4.67 14.55
C LEU A 553 22.84 -4.77 15.45
N LEU A 554 22.95 -5.42 16.61
CA LEU A 554 21.87 -5.52 17.59
C LEU A 554 21.82 -4.32 18.54
N LEU A 555 22.90 -3.53 18.63
CA LEU A 555 22.99 -2.38 19.56
C LEU A 555 21.96 -1.27 19.31
N PRO A 556 21.54 -0.97 18.07
CA PRO A 556 20.47 -0.01 17.83
C PRO A 556 19.09 -0.48 18.35
N LEU A 557 18.84 -1.79 18.45
CA LEU A 557 17.48 -2.32 18.71
C LEU A 557 16.85 -1.83 20.02
N PRO A 558 17.55 -1.81 21.18
CA PRO A 558 16.96 -1.27 22.41
C PRO A 558 16.66 0.23 22.33
N LEU A 559 17.40 0.98 21.50
CA LEU A 559 17.14 2.41 21.27
C LEU A 559 15.91 2.59 20.36
N PHE A 560 15.80 1.78 19.31
CA PHE A 560 14.59 1.75 18.46
C PHE A 560 13.35 1.35 19.25
N TYR A 561 13.45 0.39 20.16
CA TYR A 561 12.35 -0.03 21.01
C TYR A 561 11.84 1.09 21.94
N ARG A 562 12.73 2.00 22.37
CA ARG A 562 12.40 3.11 23.27
C ARG A 562 11.99 4.39 22.56
N GLN A 563 12.16 4.48 21.24
CA GLN A 563 11.80 5.69 20.50
C GLN A 563 10.38 5.56 19.89
N PRO A 564 9.64 6.68 19.76
CA PRO A 564 8.37 6.68 19.02
C PRO A 564 8.58 6.29 17.56
N LEU A 565 7.62 5.53 17.00
CA LEU A 565 7.61 5.17 15.57
C LEU A 565 7.69 6.42 14.65
N LEU A 566 7.09 7.53 15.07
CA LEU A 566 7.11 8.80 14.35
C LEU A 566 8.49 9.45 14.25
N GLN A 567 9.49 8.99 15.00
CA GLN A 567 10.87 9.49 14.90
C GLN A 567 11.76 8.56 14.05
N LEU A 568 11.18 7.56 13.38
CA LEU A 568 11.95 6.57 12.62
C LEU A 568 12.79 7.20 11.49
N GLY A 569 12.25 8.23 10.83
CA GLY A 569 12.95 9.00 9.82
C GLY A 569 13.74 10.20 10.36
N ASP A 570 13.76 10.43 11.68
CA ASP A 570 14.56 11.48 12.27
C ASP A 570 16.01 11.02 12.53
N MET A 571 16.93 11.98 12.57
CA MET A 571 18.27 11.74 13.09
C MET A 571 18.21 11.64 14.62
N THR A 572 18.26 10.42 15.14
CA THR A 572 18.22 10.06 16.56
C THR A 572 19.49 9.29 16.93
N ALA A 573 19.72 9.07 18.23
CA ALA A 573 20.81 8.20 18.66
C ALA A 573 20.70 6.78 18.08
N ALA A 574 19.47 6.25 17.92
CA ALA A 574 19.24 4.92 17.34
C ALA A 574 19.62 4.88 15.86
N SER A 575 19.16 5.86 15.07
CA SER A 575 19.41 5.89 13.63
C SER A 575 20.88 6.22 13.32
N VAL A 576 21.51 7.14 14.07
CA VAL A 576 22.96 7.38 13.97
C VAL A 576 23.75 6.12 14.32
N LEU A 577 23.42 5.45 15.42
CA LEU A 577 24.11 4.21 15.81
C LEU A 577 23.95 3.12 14.74
N LEU A 578 22.76 2.95 14.15
CA LEU A 578 22.52 2.03 13.03
C LEU A 578 23.44 2.32 11.84
N ALA A 579 23.53 3.59 11.43
CA ALA A 579 24.42 3.99 10.34
C ALA A 579 25.88 3.73 10.68
N THR A 580 26.31 4.01 11.92
CA THR A 580 27.68 3.77 12.37
C THR A 580 28.03 2.29 12.38
N VAL A 581 27.22 1.43 13.01
CA VAL A 581 27.53 -0.01 13.10
C VAL A 581 27.50 -0.68 11.73
N THR A 582 26.61 -0.24 10.84
CA THR A 582 26.56 -0.75 9.46
C THR A 582 27.75 -0.25 8.61
N ALA A 583 28.22 0.98 8.82
CA ALA A 583 29.45 1.48 8.18
C ALA A 583 30.71 0.73 8.66
N LEU A 584 30.76 0.34 9.93
CA LEU A 584 31.93 -0.32 10.53
C LEU A 584 32.02 -1.81 10.21
N LEU A 585 30.91 -2.47 9.85
CA LEU A 585 30.90 -3.91 9.56
C LEU A 585 31.88 -4.31 8.44
N PRO A 586 31.92 -3.65 7.26
CA PRO A 586 32.95 -3.92 6.24
C PRO A 586 34.38 -3.78 6.76
N VAL A 587 34.65 -2.78 7.60
CA VAL A 587 35.97 -2.54 8.20
C VAL A 587 36.36 -3.70 9.11
N ALA A 588 35.43 -4.16 9.95
CA ALA A 588 35.62 -5.31 10.83
C ALA A 588 35.91 -6.59 10.03
N LEU A 589 35.18 -6.83 8.93
CA LEU A 589 35.40 -7.95 8.02
C LEU A 589 36.78 -7.91 7.36
N CYS A 590 37.18 -6.77 6.81
CA CYS A 590 38.51 -6.56 6.24
C CYS A 590 39.63 -6.81 7.26
N SER A 591 39.45 -6.38 8.52
CA SER A 591 40.43 -6.62 9.57
C SER A 591 40.61 -8.12 9.87
N GLY A 592 39.52 -8.89 9.94
CA GLY A 592 39.58 -10.34 10.14
C GLY A 592 40.20 -11.10 8.96
N LEU A 593 39.91 -10.65 7.73
CA LEU A 593 40.55 -11.17 6.52
C LEU A 593 42.06 -10.89 6.51
N ALA A 594 42.49 -9.69 6.91
CA ALA A 594 43.91 -9.35 7.01
C ALA A 594 44.64 -10.22 8.04
N VAL A 595 44.02 -10.51 9.18
CA VAL A 595 44.57 -11.44 10.18
C VAL A 595 44.66 -12.86 9.61
N SER A 596 43.62 -13.33 8.91
CA SER A 596 43.62 -14.66 8.25
C SER A 596 44.79 -14.82 7.27
N LEU A 597 44.99 -13.80 6.42
CA LEU A 597 46.07 -13.76 5.42
C LEU A 597 47.46 -13.75 6.09
N ARG A 598 47.67 -12.87 7.08
CA ARG A 598 48.95 -12.79 7.82
C ARG A 598 49.31 -14.10 8.51
N ARG A 599 48.31 -14.85 8.99
CA ARG A 599 48.51 -16.13 9.69
C ARG A 599 48.49 -17.34 8.76
N LYS A 600 48.25 -17.15 7.46
CA LYS A 600 48.03 -18.23 6.47
C LYS A 600 46.91 -19.21 6.90
N GLN A 601 45.90 -18.69 7.61
CA GLN A 601 44.75 -19.46 8.09
C GLN A 601 43.57 -19.23 7.15
N LEU A 602 43.60 -19.89 6.00
CA LEU A 602 42.54 -19.83 5.01
C LEU A 602 41.60 -21.03 5.21
N GLY A 603 40.31 -20.76 5.38
CA GLY A 603 39.32 -21.82 5.59
C GLY A 603 37.92 -21.27 5.71
N ALA A 604 37.04 -22.01 6.42
CA ALA A 604 35.63 -21.68 6.55
C ALA A 604 35.36 -20.25 7.08
N ASP A 605 36.17 -19.77 8.03
CA ASP A 605 36.04 -18.40 8.56
C ASP A 605 36.30 -17.35 7.48
N THR A 606 37.35 -17.54 6.68
CA THR A 606 37.72 -16.63 5.59
C THR A 606 36.64 -16.60 4.53
N ILE A 607 36.10 -17.76 4.15
CA ILE A 607 35.00 -17.87 3.18
C ILE A 607 33.75 -17.14 3.70
N ALA A 608 33.38 -17.36 4.97
CA ALA A 608 32.25 -16.68 5.59
C ALA A 608 32.43 -15.17 5.61
N MET A 609 33.61 -14.66 6.02
CA MET A 609 33.91 -13.23 6.02
C MET A 609 33.87 -12.62 4.62
N LEU A 610 34.41 -13.31 3.60
CA LEU A 610 34.35 -12.86 2.21
C LEU A 610 32.90 -12.78 1.72
N ALA A 611 32.06 -13.75 2.06
CA ALA A 611 30.65 -13.76 1.68
C ALA A 611 29.88 -12.59 2.31
N VAL A 612 30.10 -12.28 3.59
CA VAL A 612 29.49 -11.11 4.25
C VAL A 612 30.02 -9.80 3.66
N LEU A 613 31.33 -9.70 3.41
CA LEU A 613 31.94 -8.50 2.83
C LEU A 613 31.40 -8.23 1.42
N GLN A 614 31.25 -9.28 0.62
CA GLN A 614 30.65 -9.22 -0.69
C GLN A 614 29.20 -8.71 -0.61
N ALA A 615 28.39 -9.22 0.32
CA ALA A 615 27.03 -8.72 0.53
C ALA A 615 27.00 -7.26 0.99
N ALA A 616 27.94 -6.84 1.84
CA ALA A 616 28.07 -5.45 2.25
C ALA A 616 28.44 -4.52 1.08
N LEU A 617 29.31 -4.97 0.16
CA LEU A 617 29.62 -4.26 -1.08
C LEU A 617 28.40 -4.18 -2.00
N LEU A 618 27.62 -5.25 -2.11
CA LEU A 618 26.36 -5.23 -2.86
C LEU A 618 25.40 -4.16 -2.29
N LEU A 619 25.21 -4.13 -0.97
CA LEU A 619 24.39 -3.11 -0.31
C LEU A 619 24.94 -1.69 -0.55
N ALA A 620 26.26 -1.50 -0.47
CA ALA A 620 26.90 -0.20 -0.71
C ALA A 620 26.70 0.29 -2.15
N THR A 621 26.87 -0.57 -3.16
CA THR A 621 26.67 -0.22 -4.58
C THR A 621 25.22 0.14 -4.91
N TRP A 622 24.26 -0.30 -4.11
CA TRP A 622 22.84 0.06 -4.20
C TRP A 622 22.44 1.20 -3.25
N GLY A 623 23.42 1.88 -2.63
CA GLY A 623 23.18 3.03 -1.76
C GLY A 623 22.57 2.71 -0.40
N LEU A 624 22.55 1.44 0.00
CA LEU A 624 21.97 0.97 1.27
C LEU A 624 22.98 0.93 2.41
N LEU A 625 24.28 1.14 2.14
CA LEU A 625 25.32 1.17 3.17
C LEU A 625 26.08 2.50 3.15
N PRO A 626 26.19 3.21 4.28
CA PRO A 626 25.55 2.92 5.57
C PRO A 626 24.03 3.10 5.53
N LEU A 627 23.32 2.35 6.38
CA LEU A 627 21.86 2.47 6.49
C LEU A 627 21.50 3.80 7.18
N ARG A 628 20.91 4.73 6.42
CA ARG A 628 20.48 6.05 6.88
C ARG A 628 18.98 6.20 6.69
N LEU A 629 18.23 6.41 7.77
CA LEU A 629 16.78 6.56 7.73
C LEU A 629 16.31 8.02 7.54
N TRP A 630 17.22 8.98 7.71
CA TRP A 630 16.93 10.43 7.73
C TRP A 630 17.32 11.19 6.46
N VAL A 631 17.58 10.47 5.37
CA VAL A 631 18.02 11.03 4.08
C VAL A 631 17.00 10.87 2.98
#